data_AF-A0A7S1VIS3-F1
#
_entry.id   AF-A0A7S1VIS3-F1
#
_cell.length_a   1.000
_cell.length_b   1.000
_cell.length_c   1.000
_cell.angle_alpha   90.00
_cell.angle_beta   90.00
_cell.angle_gamma   90.00
#
_symmetry.space_group_name_H-M   'P 1'
#
loop_
_entity.id
_entity.type
_entity.pdbx_description
1 polymer ?
#
loop_
_entity_poly.entity_id
_entity_poly.type
_entity_poly.pdbx_seq_one_letter_code
_entity_poly.pdbx_strand_id
1 'polypeptide(L)'
;MARDLWEFFNMTGDAQQKNRVRVALPEKFEDVKHVMEVGTARHSVPDSIRPMEWLEENGLCLDNIRPDDSTIPQAGKGAFATRFLERGQVIAPAPLVQLRRKDMEVYDSDDIRKKKAKTWRDGTQLLLNYCFGHAESSILLFPYAPVVNYINHGDSIEANAFIRWSAHEGNKRKLLLRTPDELNDSEHAGLMLEFVAKRDIEVGEEVLVDYGEEWQEAWEKYLEEWKPPLDEEDVAYVNPEVLNDIMVPVRTVEEQEEDPYPENIQTLCFVGPFDEKKGEKTKKTDEWGEGYDWTFYHNMYFTNKKGYPCDIVARDGEDLAGYQSVEPDGSHYIAKVYKRKKSKKPLIVRKVPRRAIEFYDRKYQSDLFLRTAFRHEIGLPTKMLPKAWRDVNV
;
A
#
# COMPACT_ATOMS: atom_id res chain seq x y z
N MET A 1 -7.44 34.64 18.21
CA MET A 1 -6.68 33.71 17.34
C MET A 1 -7.31 32.31 17.30
N ALA A 2 -7.42 31.55 18.40
CA ALA A 2 -8.06 30.22 18.36
C ALA A 2 -9.57 30.26 18.01
N ARG A 3 -10.29 31.28 18.52
CA ARG A 3 -11.71 31.52 18.22
C ARG A 3 -11.93 31.91 16.77
N ASP A 4 -11.17 32.88 16.27
CA ASP A 4 -11.26 33.36 14.88
C ASP A 4 -10.92 32.25 13.87
N LEU A 5 -9.99 31.35 14.22
CA LEU A 5 -9.62 30.19 13.39
C LEU A 5 -10.72 29.11 13.39
N TRP A 6 -11.35 28.83 14.54
CA TRP A 6 -12.48 27.91 14.64
C TRP A 6 -13.72 28.44 13.89
N GLU A 7 -14.02 29.73 14.04
CA GLU A 7 -15.11 30.41 13.32
C GLU A 7 -14.85 30.40 11.80
N PHE A 8 -13.62 30.66 11.36
CA PHE A 8 -13.23 30.54 9.95
C PHE A 8 -13.51 29.13 9.40
N PHE A 9 -13.04 28.07 10.06
CA PHE A 9 -13.25 26.69 9.59
C PHE A 9 -14.73 26.26 9.58
N ASN A 10 -15.55 26.75 10.51
CA ASN A 10 -16.99 26.45 10.54
C ASN A 10 -17.82 27.30 9.58
N MET A 11 -17.37 28.51 9.24
CA MET A 11 -18.13 29.45 8.41
C MET A 11 -17.77 29.42 6.93
N THR A 12 -16.52 29.12 6.55
CA THR A 12 -16.04 29.28 5.15
C THR A 12 -15.93 27.99 4.34
N GLY A 13 -16.19 26.81 4.93
CA GLY A 13 -16.23 25.55 4.18
C GLY A 13 -17.52 25.39 3.39
N ASP A 14 -17.43 24.91 2.14
CA ASP A 14 -18.62 24.35 1.47
C ASP A 14 -19.16 23.15 2.29
N ALA A 15 -20.42 22.75 2.08
CA ALA A 15 -21.05 21.61 2.77
C ALA A 15 -20.15 20.35 2.81
N GLN A 16 -19.40 20.07 1.74
CA GLN A 16 -18.42 18.98 1.67
C GLN A 16 -17.19 19.19 2.57
N GLN A 17 -16.69 20.43 2.69
CA GLN A 17 -15.60 20.76 3.62
C GLN A 17 -16.05 20.79 5.08
N LYS A 18 -17.26 21.28 5.35
CA LYS A 18 -17.87 21.29 6.69
C LYS A 18 -17.91 19.89 7.30
N ASN A 19 -18.27 18.88 6.51
CA ASN A 19 -18.34 17.49 6.99
C ASN A 19 -16.97 16.88 7.32
N ARG A 20 -15.90 17.27 6.61
CA ARG A 20 -14.53 16.76 6.87
C ARG A 20 -13.86 17.45 8.06
N VAL A 21 -14.17 18.72 8.30
CA VAL A 21 -13.63 19.51 9.42
C VAL A 21 -14.35 19.19 10.74
N ARG A 22 -15.64 18.83 10.71
CA ARG A 22 -16.42 18.43 11.90
C ARG A 22 -15.90 17.17 12.62
N VAL A 23 -15.18 16.29 11.92
CA VAL A 23 -14.55 15.11 12.56
C VAL A 23 -13.25 15.49 13.27
N ALA A 24 -12.63 16.62 12.91
CA ALA A 24 -11.33 17.03 13.40
C ALA A 24 -11.38 18.16 14.45
N LEU A 25 -12.51 18.88 14.57
CA LEU A 25 -12.70 19.99 15.50
C LEU A 25 -13.96 19.78 16.34
N PRO A 26 -13.99 20.28 17.59
CA PRO A 26 -15.20 20.26 18.40
C PRO A 26 -16.33 21.06 17.75
N GLU A 27 -17.56 20.59 17.93
CA GLU A 27 -18.76 21.27 17.43
C GLU A 27 -19.02 22.62 18.12
N LYS A 28 -18.47 22.81 19.31
CA LYS A 28 -18.58 24.05 20.10
C LYS A 28 -17.19 24.57 20.46
N PHE A 29 -17.03 25.89 20.43
CA PHE A 29 -15.74 26.52 20.75
C PHE A 29 -15.32 26.29 22.21
N GLU A 30 -16.30 26.20 23.11
CA GLU A 30 -16.10 25.95 24.53
C GLU A 30 -15.37 24.63 24.80
N ASP A 31 -15.52 23.65 23.90
CA ASP A 31 -14.92 22.33 24.02
C ASP A 31 -13.45 22.28 23.55
N VAL A 32 -12.92 23.33 22.91
CA VAL A 32 -11.55 23.37 22.37
C VAL A 32 -10.51 23.08 23.45
N LYS A 33 -10.70 23.60 24.67
CA LYS A 33 -9.79 23.33 25.78
C LYS A 33 -9.79 21.85 26.17
N HIS A 34 -10.97 21.24 26.23
CA HIS A 34 -11.10 19.81 26.51
C HIS A 34 -10.52 18.95 25.38
N VAL A 35 -10.75 19.31 24.12
CA VAL A 35 -10.18 18.65 22.94
C VAL A 35 -8.64 18.68 22.95
N MET A 36 -8.04 19.79 23.39
CA MET A 36 -6.59 19.88 23.54
C MET A 36 -6.05 18.94 24.62
N GLU A 37 -6.85 18.62 25.63
CA GLU A 37 -6.48 17.74 26.74
C GLU A 37 -6.68 16.25 26.39
N VAL A 38 -7.79 15.88 25.74
CA VAL A 38 -8.13 14.48 25.45
C VAL A 38 -7.76 14.02 24.03
N GLY A 39 -7.50 14.96 23.13
CA GLY A 39 -7.31 14.73 21.70
C GLY A 39 -8.63 14.71 20.92
N THR A 40 -8.57 15.13 19.65
CA THR A 40 -9.74 15.26 18.76
C THR A 40 -10.50 13.95 18.59
N ALA A 41 -9.80 12.82 18.39
CA ALA A 41 -10.44 11.52 18.22
C ALA A 41 -11.24 11.06 19.45
N ARG A 42 -10.70 11.23 20.66
CA ARG A 42 -11.41 10.90 21.90
C ARG A 42 -12.53 11.89 22.20
N HIS A 43 -12.39 13.13 21.78
CA HIS A 43 -13.48 14.10 21.88
C HIS A 43 -14.65 13.75 20.95
N SER A 44 -14.35 13.36 19.70
CA SER A 44 -15.37 12.92 18.74
C SER A 44 -15.98 11.56 19.07
N VAL A 45 -15.28 10.74 19.87
CA VAL A 45 -15.75 9.43 20.36
C VAL A 45 -15.48 9.34 21.87
N PRO A 46 -16.24 10.09 22.70
CA PRO A 46 -16.00 10.18 24.16
C PRO A 46 -16.15 8.83 24.86
N ASP A 47 -16.88 7.95 24.20
CA ASP A 47 -17.25 6.60 24.57
C ASP A 47 -16.22 5.52 24.14
N SER A 48 -15.06 5.93 23.64
CA SER A 48 -14.01 5.02 23.15
C SER A 48 -13.36 4.15 24.23
N ILE A 49 -13.51 4.50 25.51
CA ILE A 49 -13.13 3.66 26.65
C ILE A 49 -14.41 3.03 27.21
N ARG A 50 -14.44 1.70 27.23
CA ARG A 50 -15.60 0.92 27.69
C ARG A 50 -15.21 0.00 28.85
N PRO A 51 -16.11 -0.23 29.82
CA PRO A 51 -15.91 -1.25 30.84
C PRO A 51 -15.67 -2.63 30.23
N MET A 52 -14.98 -3.51 30.95
CA MET A 52 -14.66 -4.86 30.47
C MET A 52 -15.94 -5.66 30.19
N GLU A 53 -16.95 -5.54 31.04
CA GLU A 53 -18.24 -6.23 30.89
C GLU A 53 -18.92 -5.81 29.57
N TRP A 54 -18.85 -4.52 29.24
CA TRP A 54 -19.40 -4.02 27.98
C TRP A 54 -18.61 -4.56 26.78
N LEU A 55 -17.28 -4.62 26.88
CA LEU A 55 -16.40 -5.16 25.82
C LEU A 55 -16.57 -6.66 25.63
N GLU A 56 -16.86 -7.40 26.69
CA GLU A 56 -17.18 -8.84 26.59
C GLU A 56 -18.50 -9.07 25.84
N GLU A 57 -19.48 -8.18 26.03
CA GLU A 57 -20.78 -8.28 25.35
C GLU A 57 -20.81 -7.67 23.94
N ASN A 58 -20.06 -6.59 23.69
CA ASN A 58 -20.18 -5.76 22.47
C ASN A 58 -18.86 -5.56 21.73
N GLY A 59 -17.72 -5.91 22.34
CA GLY A 59 -16.42 -5.76 21.72
C GLY A 59 -16.21 -6.76 20.58
N LEU A 60 -15.48 -6.33 19.56
CA LEU A 60 -15.03 -7.20 18.48
C LEU A 60 -13.51 -7.24 18.47
N CYS A 61 -12.94 -8.44 18.51
CA CYS A 61 -11.50 -8.63 18.46
C CYS A 61 -10.98 -8.36 17.04
N LEU A 62 -9.90 -7.57 16.94
CA LEU A 62 -9.20 -7.26 15.69
C LEU A 62 -7.82 -7.93 15.60
N ASP A 63 -7.47 -8.74 16.59
CA ASP A 63 -6.14 -9.34 16.77
C ASP A 63 -6.14 -10.86 16.53
N ASN A 64 -7.26 -11.44 16.07
CA ASN A 64 -7.37 -12.87 15.75
C ASN A 64 -6.49 -13.29 14.56
N ILE A 65 -6.09 -12.34 13.71
CA ILE A 65 -5.24 -12.58 12.54
C ILE A 65 -4.07 -11.59 12.49
N ARG A 66 -2.96 -12.03 11.89
CA ARG A 66 -1.76 -11.23 11.63
C ARG A 66 -1.27 -11.46 10.20
N PRO A 67 -0.58 -10.48 9.57
CA PRO A 67 0.06 -10.72 8.29
C PRO A 67 1.30 -11.60 8.48
N ASP A 68 1.54 -12.52 7.55
CA ASP A 68 2.79 -13.29 7.42
C ASP A 68 3.04 -13.65 5.94
N ASP A 69 4.16 -14.30 5.62
CA ASP A 69 4.38 -14.86 4.28
C ASP A 69 3.34 -15.95 3.98
N SER A 70 2.66 -15.83 2.84
CA SER A 70 1.62 -16.79 2.44
C SER A 70 2.22 -18.16 2.16
N THR A 71 1.45 -19.21 2.44
CA THR A 71 1.76 -20.58 2.05
C THR A 71 1.47 -20.84 0.57
N ILE A 72 0.70 -19.96 -0.07
CA ILE A 72 0.40 -20.01 -1.50
C ILE A 72 1.61 -19.46 -2.28
N PRO A 73 2.19 -20.24 -3.22
CA PRO A 73 3.30 -19.78 -4.02
C PRO A 73 2.98 -18.46 -4.74
N GLN A 74 3.88 -17.49 -4.62
CA GLN A 74 3.79 -16.18 -5.29
C GLN A 74 2.58 -15.30 -4.88
N ALA A 75 1.85 -15.64 -3.81
CA ALA A 75 0.78 -14.78 -3.28
C ALA A 75 1.30 -13.65 -2.37
N GLY A 76 2.61 -13.60 -2.11
CA GLY A 76 3.22 -12.61 -1.23
C GLY A 76 2.84 -12.83 0.24
N LYS A 77 1.95 -12.00 0.77
CA LYS A 77 1.52 -12.05 2.17
C LYS A 77 0.16 -12.72 2.33
N GLY A 78 -0.01 -13.44 3.42
CA GLY A 78 -1.25 -14.06 3.87
C GLY A 78 -1.72 -13.54 5.23
N ALA A 79 -2.95 -13.86 5.61
CA ALA A 79 -3.49 -13.60 6.95
C ALA A 79 -3.52 -14.90 7.76
N PHE A 80 -2.90 -14.89 8.93
CA PHE A 80 -2.71 -16.10 9.74
C PHE A 80 -3.35 -15.96 11.11
N ALA A 81 -3.99 -17.02 11.59
CA ALA A 81 -4.62 -17.06 12.90
C ALA A 81 -3.57 -16.89 14.03
N THR A 82 -3.84 -15.99 14.98
CA THR A 82 -2.96 -15.76 16.14
C THR A 82 -3.32 -16.63 17.34
N ARG A 83 -4.48 -17.28 17.28
CA ARG A 83 -5.06 -18.16 18.29
C ARG A 83 -5.97 -19.18 17.61
N PHE A 84 -6.40 -20.19 18.37
CA PHE A 84 -7.40 -21.15 17.89
C PHE A 84 -8.73 -20.44 17.65
N LEU A 85 -9.38 -20.74 16.53
CA LEU A 85 -10.68 -20.18 16.16
C LEU A 85 -11.65 -21.33 15.92
N GLU A 86 -12.77 -21.34 16.64
CA GLU A 86 -13.80 -22.36 16.50
C GLU A 86 -14.62 -22.16 15.23
N ARG A 87 -15.16 -23.26 14.69
CA ARG A 87 -16.14 -23.21 13.61
C ARG A 87 -17.29 -22.25 13.93
N GLY A 88 -17.54 -21.31 13.03
CA GLY A 88 -18.59 -20.30 13.16
C GLY A 88 -18.18 -19.05 13.95
N GLN A 89 -16.98 -19.03 14.54
CA GLN A 89 -16.43 -17.85 15.19
C GLN A 89 -16.13 -16.75 14.16
N VAL A 90 -16.37 -15.50 14.55
CA VAL A 90 -15.95 -14.33 13.76
C VAL A 90 -14.44 -14.19 13.87
N ILE A 91 -13.78 -14.30 12.73
CA ILE A 91 -12.33 -14.12 12.58
C ILE A 91 -12.02 -12.63 12.66
N ALA A 92 -12.64 -11.84 11.80
CA ALA A 92 -12.44 -10.39 11.76
C ALA A 92 -13.71 -9.68 11.28
N PRO A 93 -14.16 -8.61 11.95
CA PRO A 93 -15.10 -7.68 11.38
C PRO A 93 -14.41 -6.78 10.34
N ALA A 94 -15.13 -6.45 9.28
CA ALA A 94 -14.64 -5.66 8.16
C ALA A 94 -15.64 -4.55 7.83
N PRO A 95 -15.50 -3.37 8.48
CA PRO A 95 -16.21 -2.17 8.04
C PRO A 95 -15.91 -1.87 6.57
N LEU A 96 -16.92 -1.38 5.84
CA LEU A 96 -16.85 -1.23 4.38
C LEU A 96 -16.96 0.23 3.96
N VAL A 97 -16.12 0.62 3.01
CA VAL A 97 -16.33 1.78 2.15
C VAL A 97 -17.06 1.33 0.90
N GLN A 98 -18.17 2.00 0.57
CA GLN A 98 -18.88 1.78 -0.68
C GLN A 98 -18.19 2.59 -1.78
N LEU A 99 -17.88 1.94 -2.90
CA LEU A 99 -17.25 2.54 -4.07
C LEU A 99 -18.13 2.25 -5.30
N ARG A 100 -18.00 3.06 -6.35
CA ARG A 100 -18.66 2.79 -7.63
C ARG A 100 -17.68 2.09 -8.55
N ARG A 101 -18.14 1.08 -9.26
CA ARG A 101 -17.35 0.34 -10.26
C ARG A 101 -16.69 1.26 -11.28
N LYS A 102 -17.42 2.27 -11.78
CA LYS A 102 -16.89 3.27 -12.71
C LYS A 102 -15.73 4.11 -12.16
N ASP A 103 -15.62 4.27 -10.84
CA ASP A 103 -14.52 5.02 -10.23
C ASP A 103 -13.21 4.22 -10.25
N MET A 104 -13.26 2.91 -10.53
CA MET A 104 -12.09 2.05 -10.70
C MET A 104 -11.54 2.10 -12.13
N GLU A 105 -12.22 2.76 -13.07
CA GLU A 105 -11.73 2.87 -14.44
C GLU A 105 -10.57 3.88 -14.51
N VAL A 106 -9.48 3.48 -15.15
CA VAL A 106 -8.34 4.35 -15.45
C VAL A 106 -8.50 4.86 -16.86
N TYR A 107 -8.35 6.17 -17.04
CA TYR A 107 -8.38 6.83 -18.34
C TYR A 107 -7.05 7.50 -18.62
N ASP A 108 -6.59 7.41 -19.87
CA ASP A 108 -5.41 8.12 -20.38
C ASP A 108 -5.83 9.13 -21.47
N SER A 109 -4.93 10.03 -21.85
CA SER A 109 -5.21 11.06 -22.84
C SER A 109 -3.99 11.47 -23.66
N ASP A 110 -4.25 11.95 -24.89
CA ASP A 110 -3.19 12.43 -25.80
C ASP A 110 -2.38 13.58 -25.18
N ASP A 111 -2.97 14.32 -24.23
CA ASP A 111 -2.33 15.39 -23.49
C ASP A 111 -3.07 15.65 -22.17
N ILE A 112 -2.52 15.13 -21.07
CA ILE A 112 -3.06 15.26 -19.71
C ILE A 112 -3.25 16.74 -19.30
N ARG A 113 -2.56 17.68 -19.94
CA ARG A 113 -2.63 19.12 -19.63
C ARG A 113 -3.74 19.85 -20.38
N LYS A 114 -4.33 19.23 -21.43
CA LYS A 114 -5.41 19.83 -22.22
C LYS A 114 -6.76 19.23 -21.83
N LYS A 115 -7.65 20.04 -21.25
CA LYS A 115 -9.02 19.63 -20.87
C LYS A 115 -9.90 19.09 -22.02
N LYS A 116 -9.51 19.31 -23.28
CA LYS A 116 -10.21 18.82 -24.47
C LYS A 116 -9.44 17.70 -25.20
N ALA A 117 -8.38 17.18 -24.62
CA ALA A 117 -7.69 16.02 -25.17
C ALA A 117 -8.67 14.85 -25.26
N LYS A 118 -8.51 14.04 -26.30
CA LYS A 118 -9.26 12.80 -26.42
C LYS A 118 -8.82 11.90 -25.27
N THR A 119 -9.79 11.35 -24.55
CA THR A 119 -9.55 10.37 -23.49
C THR A 119 -9.97 8.99 -23.96
N TRP A 120 -9.26 7.96 -23.51
CA TRP A 120 -9.64 6.56 -23.69
C TRP A 120 -9.46 5.82 -22.38
N ARG A 121 -10.19 4.72 -22.23
CA ARG A 121 -10.02 3.83 -21.08
C ARG A 121 -8.71 3.07 -21.25
N ASP A 122 -7.82 3.23 -20.28
CA ASP A 122 -6.48 2.64 -20.26
C ASP A 122 -6.42 1.36 -19.42
N GLY A 123 -7.30 1.25 -18.43
CA GLY A 123 -7.34 0.05 -17.59
C GLY A 123 -8.22 0.20 -16.37
N THR A 124 -7.81 -0.47 -15.29
CA THR A 124 -8.55 -0.53 -14.04
C THR A 124 -7.60 -0.38 -12.85
N GLN A 125 -8.04 0.34 -11.81
CA GLN A 125 -7.26 0.64 -10.60
C GLN A 125 -6.88 -0.65 -9.86
N LEU A 126 -5.68 -0.69 -9.29
CA LEU A 126 -5.19 -1.81 -8.46
C LEU A 126 -6.12 -2.09 -7.26
N LEU A 127 -6.79 -1.06 -6.74
CA LEU A 127 -7.71 -1.16 -5.61
C LEU A 127 -8.87 -2.15 -5.87
N LEU A 128 -9.21 -2.41 -7.13
CA LEU A 128 -10.27 -3.36 -7.48
C LEU A 128 -10.03 -4.76 -6.90
N ASN A 129 -8.76 -5.21 -6.86
CA ASN A 129 -8.38 -6.53 -6.35
C ASN A 129 -8.69 -6.75 -4.86
N TYR A 130 -9.01 -5.67 -4.14
CA TYR A 130 -9.33 -5.68 -2.71
C TYR A 130 -10.81 -5.35 -2.45
N CYS A 131 -11.62 -5.24 -3.50
CA CYS A 131 -13.04 -4.91 -3.37
C CYS A 131 -13.89 -6.16 -3.58
N PHE A 132 -14.98 -6.28 -2.82
CA PHE A 132 -16.05 -7.24 -3.09
C PHE A 132 -17.06 -6.64 -4.07
N GLY A 133 -17.39 -7.34 -5.13
CA GLY A 133 -18.31 -6.91 -6.19
C GLY A 133 -19.19 -8.04 -6.70
N HIS A 134 -20.22 -7.71 -7.47
CA HIS A 134 -21.04 -8.70 -8.17
C HIS A 134 -21.38 -8.15 -9.56
N ALA A 135 -21.44 -9.03 -10.57
CA ALA A 135 -21.72 -8.67 -11.96
C ALA A 135 -23.03 -7.87 -12.16
N GLU A 136 -24.06 -8.13 -11.36
CA GLU A 136 -25.35 -7.44 -11.42
C GLU A 136 -25.37 -6.09 -10.68
N SER A 137 -24.25 -5.65 -10.10
CA SER A 137 -24.19 -4.41 -9.30
C SER A 137 -23.08 -3.46 -9.73
N SER A 138 -23.40 -2.16 -9.69
CA SER A 138 -22.43 -1.08 -9.87
C SER A 138 -21.66 -0.74 -8.58
N ILE A 139 -22.03 -1.34 -7.44
CA ILE A 139 -21.39 -1.12 -6.14
C ILE A 139 -20.21 -2.09 -5.95
N LEU A 140 -19.11 -1.53 -5.45
CA LEU A 140 -17.99 -2.25 -4.89
C LEU A 140 -17.89 -1.98 -3.38
N LEU A 141 -17.45 -2.98 -2.62
CA LEU A 141 -17.30 -2.90 -1.17
C LEU A 141 -15.83 -3.09 -0.82
N PHE A 142 -15.16 -2.03 -0.39
CA PHE A 142 -13.77 -2.08 0.07
C PHE A 142 -13.73 -2.26 1.60
N PRO A 143 -13.26 -3.41 2.12
CA PRO A 143 -13.04 -3.60 3.53
C PRO A 143 -11.75 -2.88 4.00
N TYR A 144 -11.88 -2.04 5.02
CA TYR A 144 -10.76 -1.26 5.54
C TYR A 144 -10.31 -1.69 6.95
N ALA A 145 -10.71 -2.89 7.39
CA ALA A 145 -10.20 -3.46 8.62
C ALA A 145 -8.71 -3.83 8.49
N PRO A 146 -7.96 -3.82 9.60
CA PRO A 146 -6.58 -4.30 9.59
C PRO A 146 -6.51 -5.76 9.12
N VAL A 147 -5.48 -6.08 8.34
CA VAL A 147 -5.08 -7.45 7.96
C VAL A 147 -6.03 -8.20 7.02
N VAL A 148 -7.32 -7.88 6.97
CA VAL A 148 -8.30 -8.64 6.16
C VAL A 148 -8.00 -8.64 4.65
N ASN A 149 -7.30 -7.61 4.16
CA ASN A 149 -6.86 -7.52 2.76
C ASN A 149 -5.67 -8.45 2.43
N TYR A 150 -5.14 -9.20 3.41
CA TYR A 150 -4.17 -10.28 3.21
C TYR A 150 -4.81 -11.68 3.27
N ILE A 151 -6.13 -11.79 3.49
CA ILE A 151 -6.82 -13.08 3.41
C ILE A 151 -6.85 -13.47 1.94
N ASN A 152 -6.13 -14.52 1.57
CA ASN A 152 -5.99 -14.93 0.17
C ASN A 152 -7.16 -15.79 -0.30
N HIS A 153 -7.21 -15.98 -1.62
CA HIS A 153 -8.08 -16.96 -2.24
C HIS A 153 -7.71 -18.38 -1.79
N GLY A 154 -8.71 -19.16 -1.40
CA GLY A 154 -8.66 -20.62 -1.46
C GLY A 154 -9.91 -21.09 -2.18
N ASP A 155 -9.82 -22.18 -2.93
CA ASP A 155 -10.99 -22.69 -3.65
C ASP A 155 -12.10 -23.16 -2.67
N SER A 156 -13.22 -23.65 -3.21
CA SER A 156 -14.34 -24.09 -2.38
C SER A 156 -14.00 -25.19 -1.36
N ILE A 157 -12.90 -25.94 -1.57
CA ILE A 157 -12.40 -27.04 -0.74
C ILE A 157 -11.39 -26.51 0.29
N GLU A 158 -10.42 -25.69 -0.15
CA GLU A 158 -9.32 -25.18 0.67
C GLU A 158 -9.75 -24.03 1.58
N ALA A 159 -10.69 -23.20 1.13
CA ALA A 159 -11.18 -22.07 1.91
C ALA A 159 -11.73 -22.52 3.27
N ASN A 160 -11.08 -22.09 4.34
CA ASN A 160 -11.45 -22.35 5.73
C ASN A 160 -12.27 -21.23 6.36
N ALA A 161 -12.53 -20.14 5.63
CA ALA A 161 -13.39 -19.03 6.06
C ALA A 161 -14.40 -18.61 4.97
N PHE A 162 -15.44 -17.88 5.37
CA PHE A 162 -16.44 -17.27 4.49
C PHE A 162 -16.85 -15.89 4.98
N ILE A 163 -17.42 -15.08 4.10
CA ILE A 163 -17.97 -13.77 4.45
C ILE A 163 -19.48 -13.80 4.70
N ARG A 164 -19.96 -12.92 5.58
CA ARG A 164 -21.40 -12.62 5.77
C ARG A 164 -21.61 -11.17 6.16
N TRP A 165 -22.84 -10.67 6.02
CA TRP A 165 -23.23 -9.39 6.60
C TRP A 165 -23.20 -9.46 8.12
N SER A 166 -22.55 -8.50 8.77
CA SER A 166 -22.39 -8.49 10.22
C SER A 166 -23.74 -8.43 10.95
N ALA A 167 -23.80 -9.08 12.12
CA ALA A 167 -24.92 -8.97 13.06
C ALA A 167 -24.72 -7.90 14.13
N HIS A 168 -23.52 -7.33 14.21
CA HIS A 168 -23.17 -6.29 15.16
C HIS A 168 -24.02 -5.03 14.97
N GLU A 169 -24.34 -4.33 16.06
CA GLU A 169 -25.18 -3.11 16.05
C GLU A 169 -24.59 -2.00 15.17
N GLY A 170 -23.26 -1.95 15.09
CA GLY A 170 -22.53 -1.02 14.21
C GLY A 170 -22.79 -1.23 12.72
N ASN A 171 -23.33 -2.39 12.30
CA ASN A 171 -23.74 -2.62 10.92
C ASN A 171 -25.12 -1.99 10.66
N LYS A 172 -25.13 -0.86 9.95
CA LYS A 172 -26.35 -0.14 9.56
C LYS A 172 -27.07 -0.88 8.43
N ARG A 173 -27.69 -2.04 8.74
CA ARG A 173 -28.40 -2.92 7.79
C ARG A 173 -29.46 -2.21 6.93
N LYS A 174 -30.00 -1.09 7.40
CA LYS A 174 -30.93 -0.21 6.66
C LYS A 174 -30.33 0.26 5.33
N LEU A 175 -29.01 0.39 5.25
CA LEU A 175 -28.28 0.76 4.02
C LEU A 175 -28.37 -0.33 2.94
N LEU A 176 -28.57 -1.60 3.31
CA LEU A 176 -28.78 -2.69 2.33
C LEU A 176 -30.12 -2.55 1.58
N LEU A 177 -31.04 -1.73 2.07
CA LEU A 177 -32.34 -1.47 1.42
C LEU A 177 -32.30 -0.29 0.46
N ARG A 178 -31.20 0.48 0.46
CA ARG A 178 -31.02 1.64 -0.39
C ARG A 178 -30.52 1.25 -1.77
N THR A 179 -30.86 2.04 -2.78
CA THR A 179 -30.31 1.88 -4.13
C THR A 179 -28.84 2.35 -4.18
N PRO A 180 -28.07 1.96 -5.21
CA PRO A 180 -26.72 2.47 -5.43
C PRO A 180 -26.64 4.00 -5.46
N ASP A 181 -27.58 4.68 -6.10
CA ASP A 181 -27.63 6.15 -6.13
C ASP A 181 -27.85 6.75 -4.73
N GLU A 182 -28.76 6.20 -3.95
CA GLU A 182 -29.02 6.65 -2.57
C GLU A 182 -27.84 6.38 -1.61
N LEU A 183 -27.02 5.37 -1.90
CA LEU A 183 -25.80 5.09 -1.15
C LEU A 183 -24.68 6.08 -1.50
N ASN A 184 -24.60 6.50 -2.76
CA ASN A 184 -23.63 7.51 -3.21
C ASN A 184 -23.84 8.87 -2.54
N ASP A 185 -25.09 9.21 -2.23
CA ASP A 185 -25.47 10.45 -1.54
C ASP A 185 -25.33 10.36 -0.01
N SER A 186 -24.98 9.19 0.54
CA SER A 186 -24.83 9.00 1.99
C SER A 186 -23.50 9.58 2.48
N GLU A 187 -23.58 10.48 3.46
CA GLU A 187 -22.40 11.12 4.06
C GLU A 187 -21.54 10.17 4.92
N HIS A 188 -22.05 8.99 5.24
CA HIS A 188 -21.43 8.07 6.18
C HIS A 188 -21.43 6.62 5.68
N ALA A 189 -20.28 5.98 5.87
CA ALA A 189 -20.18 4.52 5.87
C ALA A 189 -20.96 3.91 7.05
N GLY A 190 -21.23 2.62 6.96
CA GLY A 190 -21.91 1.90 8.04
C GLY A 190 -22.21 0.43 7.75
N LEU A 191 -21.87 -0.06 6.57
CA LEU A 191 -21.93 -1.49 6.28
C LEU A 191 -20.70 -2.19 6.83
N MET A 192 -20.90 -3.43 7.26
CA MET A 192 -19.84 -4.27 7.80
C MET A 192 -20.03 -5.72 7.35
N LEU A 193 -18.95 -6.32 6.84
CA LEU A 193 -18.82 -7.76 6.66
C LEU A 193 -18.18 -8.40 7.90
N GLU A 194 -18.39 -9.69 8.06
CA GLU A 194 -17.62 -10.54 8.98
C GLU A 194 -16.97 -11.65 8.16
N PHE A 195 -15.68 -11.88 8.41
CA PHE A 195 -15.01 -13.12 8.05
C PHE A 195 -15.27 -14.14 9.17
N VAL A 196 -15.75 -15.31 8.80
CA VAL A 196 -16.23 -16.33 9.75
C VAL A 196 -15.59 -17.67 9.42
N ALA A 197 -15.16 -18.40 10.45
CA ALA A 197 -14.53 -19.70 10.29
C ALA A 197 -15.55 -20.74 9.79
N LYS A 198 -15.26 -21.43 8.68
CA LYS A 198 -16.09 -22.53 8.13
C LYS A 198 -15.94 -23.82 8.92
N ARG A 199 -14.78 -24.00 9.55
CA ARG A 199 -14.35 -25.10 10.42
C ARG A 199 -13.44 -24.53 11.51
N ASP A 200 -12.95 -25.37 12.41
CA ASP A 200 -11.92 -24.97 13.36
C ASP A 200 -10.63 -24.62 12.60
N ILE A 201 -9.93 -23.57 13.06
CA ILE A 201 -8.69 -23.05 12.47
C ILE A 201 -7.62 -23.02 13.58
N GLU A 202 -6.49 -23.66 13.32
CA GLU A 202 -5.41 -23.79 14.29
C GLU A 202 -4.56 -22.51 14.40
N VAL A 203 -3.85 -22.36 15.51
CA VAL A 203 -2.90 -21.25 15.70
C VAL A 203 -1.83 -21.31 14.61
N GLY A 204 -1.62 -20.20 13.90
CA GLY A 204 -0.63 -20.11 12.83
C GLY A 204 -1.08 -20.70 11.49
N GLU A 205 -2.34 -21.15 11.37
CA GLU A 205 -2.91 -21.55 10.08
C GLU A 205 -3.29 -20.32 9.23
N GLU A 206 -3.08 -20.39 7.91
CA GLU A 206 -3.50 -19.34 6.97
C GLU A 206 -5.02 -19.34 6.81
N VAL A 207 -5.63 -18.17 6.90
CA VAL A 207 -7.07 -17.97 6.66
C VAL A 207 -7.29 -17.70 5.18
N LEU A 208 -8.10 -18.54 4.56
CA LEU A 208 -8.42 -18.50 3.14
C LEU A 208 -9.92 -18.36 2.91
N VAL A 209 -10.29 -17.57 1.90
CA VAL A 209 -11.68 -17.35 1.50
C VAL A 209 -11.86 -17.67 0.03
N ASP A 210 -13.00 -18.27 -0.30
CA ASP A 210 -13.40 -18.48 -1.68
C ASP A 210 -13.82 -17.15 -2.31
N TYR A 211 -13.07 -16.73 -3.33
CA TYR A 211 -13.30 -15.48 -4.05
C TYR A 211 -14.40 -15.61 -5.11
N GLY A 212 -14.90 -16.83 -5.35
CA GLY A 212 -15.96 -17.13 -6.29
C GLY A 212 -15.44 -17.61 -7.64
N GLU A 213 -16.30 -18.36 -8.33
CA GLU A 213 -16.04 -18.99 -9.63
C GLU A 213 -15.65 -17.98 -10.70
N GLU A 214 -16.33 -16.83 -10.79
CA GLU A 214 -16.00 -15.77 -11.76
C GLU A 214 -14.56 -15.25 -11.61
N TRP A 215 -14.07 -15.11 -10.37
CA TRP A 215 -12.69 -14.71 -10.11
C TRP A 215 -11.71 -15.80 -10.51
N GLN A 216 -12.01 -17.06 -10.18
CA GLN A 216 -11.19 -18.22 -10.49
C GLN A 216 -11.03 -18.39 -12.01
N GLU A 217 -12.13 -18.35 -12.75
CA GLU A 217 -12.13 -18.40 -14.22
C GLU A 217 -11.32 -17.25 -14.83
N ALA A 218 -11.48 -16.03 -14.31
CA ALA A 218 -10.71 -14.88 -14.75
C ALA A 218 -9.21 -15.05 -14.49
N TRP A 219 -8.83 -15.61 -13.33
CA TRP A 219 -7.44 -15.86 -12.98
C TRP A 219 -6.81 -16.97 -13.83
N GLU A 220 -7.52 -18.07 -14.04
CA GLU A 220 -7.07 -19.17 -14.91
C GLU A 220 -6.86 -18.68 -16.35
N LYS A 221 -7.86 -17.96 -16.88
CA LYS A 221 -7.75 -17.33 -18.20
C LYS A 221 -6.56 -16.37 -18.28
N TYR A 222 -6.35 -15.58 -17.22
CA TYR A 222 -5.21 -14.69 -17.13
C TYR A 222 -3.89 -15.45 -17.21
N LEU A 223 -3.73 -16.55 -16.47
CA LEU A 223 -2.51 -17.38 -16.51
C LEU A 223 -2.26 -17.99 -17.90
N GLU A 224 -3.32 -18.36 -18.62
CA GLU A 224 -3.21 -18.91 -19.98
C GLU A 224 -2.84 -17.86 -21.04
N GLU A 225 -3.43 -16.66 -20.93
CA GLU A 225 -3.30 -15.60 -21.94
C GLU A 225 -2.16 -14.62 -21.66
N TRP A 226 -1.72 -14.51 -20.41
CA TRP A 226 -0.75 -13.50 -20.02
C TRP A 226 0.60 -13.73 -20.68
N LYS A 227 1.14 -12.64 -21.21
CA LYS A 227 2.50 -12.58 -21.76
C LYS A 227 3.20 -11.42 -21.09
N PRO A 228 4.50 -11.55 -20.78
CA PRO A 228 5.28 -10.40 -20.35
C PRO A 228 5.18 -9.31 -21.42
N PRO A 229 5.15 -8.02 -21.05
CA PRO A 229 5.21 -6.94 -22.03
C PRO A 229 6.48 -7.11 -22.87
N LEU A 230 6.31 -7.35 -24.19
CA LEU A 230 7.41 -7.60 -25.13
C LEU A 230 7.66 -6.41 -26.07
N ASP A 231 6.83 -5.37 -26.05
CA ASP A 231 6.80 -4.32 -27.07
C ASP A 231 7.32 -2.95 -26.55
N GLU A 232 7.88 -2.17 -27.49
CA GLU A 232 8.64 -0.93 -27.33
C GLU A 232 7.99 0.20 -26.48
N GLU A 233 6.69 0.12 -26.17
CA GLU A 233 5.97 1.11 -25.34
C GLU A 233 5.91 0.75 -23.84
N ASP A 234 5.98 -0.54 -23.51
CA ASP A 234 6.02 -1.04 -22.12
C ASP A 234 7.36 -1.76 -21.93
N VAL A 235 8.37 -0.99 -21.50
CA VAL A 235 9.72 -1.48 -21.23
C VAL A 235 9.67 -2.77 -20.40
N ALA A 236 10.37 -3.81 -20.85
CA ALA A 236 10.44 -5.10 -20.16
C ALA A 236 10.75 -4.90 -18.68
N TYR A 237 9.73 -5.08 -17.84
CA TYR A 237 9.85 -4.95 -16.40
C TYR A 237 10.89 -5.93 -15.88
N VAL A 238 11.81 -5.43 -15.05
CA VAL A 238 12.79 -6.25 -14.35
C VAL A 238 12.56 -6.15 -12.86
N ASN A 239 12.35 -7.28 -12.19
CA ASN A 239 12.25 -7.30 -10.73
C ASN A 239 13.59 -6.86 -10.13
N PRO A 240 13.64 -5.76 -9.34
CA PRO A 240 14.87 -5.28 -8.71
C PRO A 240 15.55 -6.31 -7.80
N GLU A 241 14.80 -7.24 -7.20
CA GLU A 241 15.33 -8.31 -6.34
C GLU A 241 16.33 -9.18 -7.10
N VAL A 242 16.07 -9.49 -8.39
CA VAL A 242 16.98 -10.26 -9.23
C VAL A 242 18.35 -9.57 -9.34
N LEU A 243 18.36 -8.25 -9.49
CA LEU A 243 19.59 -7.46 -9.56
C LEU A 243 20.30 -7.33 -8.20
N ASN A 244 19.54 -7.35 -7.11
CA ASN A 244 20.07 -7.34 -5.76
C ASN A 244 20.70 -8.69 -5.38
N ASP A 245 20.08 -9.81 -5.75
CA ASP A 245 20.52 -11.17 -5.40
C ASP A 245 21.82 -11.57 -6.10
N ILE A 246 21.97 -11.24 -7.38
CA ILE A 246 23.17 -11.58 -8.16
C ILE A 246 24.40 -10.75 -7.77
N MET A 247 24.22 -9.68 -6.97
CA MET A 247 25.29 -8.78 -6.49
C MET A 247 26.27 -8.33 -7.58
N VAL A 248 25.78 -8.17 -8.82
CA VAL A 248 26.62 -7.71 -9.95
C VAL A 248 27.14 -6.29 -9.71
N PRO A 249 28.30 -5.92 -10.31
CA PRO A 249 28.79 -4.56 -10.26
C PRO A 249 27.73 -3.56 -10.71
N VAL A 250 27.54 -2.49 -9.93
CA VAL A 250 26.58 -1.44 -10.29
C VAL A 250 27.19 -0.58 -11.40
N ARG A 251 26.42 -0.39 -12.48
CA ARG A 251 26.84 0.36 -13.67
C ARG A 251 26.99 1.83 -13.33
N THR A 252 28.08 2.44 -13.81
CA THR A 252 28.26 3.88 -13.72
C THR A 252 27.29 4.62 -14.65
N VAL A 253 27.14 5.94 -14.48
CA VAL A 253 26.35 6.78 -15.38
C VAL A 253 26.84 6.66 -16.82
N GLU A 254 28.16 6.59 -17.04
CA GLU A 254 28.77 6.44 -18.36
C GLU A 254 28.43 5.08 -18.98
N GLU A 255 28.51 3.99 -18.21
CA GLU A 255 28.13 2.66 -18.69
C GLU A 255 26.64 2.55 -19.03
N GLN A 256 25.79 3.30 -18.33
CA GLN A 256 24.35 3.36 -18.61
C GLN A 256 24.02 4.13 -19.90
N GLU A 257 24.96 4.87 -20.49
CA GLU A 257 24.76 5.46 -21.82
C GLU A 257 24.75 4.40 -22.92
N GLU A 258 25.52 3.32 -22.75
CA GLU A 258 25.60 2.18 -23.68
C GLU A 258 24.70 1.01 -23.28
N ASP A 259 24.59 0.73 -21.97
CA ASP A 259 23.83 -0.38 -21.38
C ASP A 259 22.95 0.12 -20.20
N PRO A 260 21.86 0.86 -20.49
CA PRO A 260 21.00 1.42 -19.46
C PRO A 260 20.31 0.33 -18.65
N TYR A 261 20.03 0.63 -17.38
CA TYR A 261 19.06 -0.19 -16.66
C TYR A 261 17.66 -0.03 -17.27
N PRO A 262 16.79 -1.06 -17.17
CA PRO A 262 15.39 -0.94 -17.52
C PRO A 262 14.75 0.27 -16.83
N GLU A 263 13.79 0.91 -17.50
CA GLU A 263 13.20 2.16 -17.02
C GLU A 263 12.62 2.06 -15.61
N ASN A 264 12.08 0.90 -15.23
CA ASN A 264 11.53 0.66 -13.91
C ASN A 264 12.58 0.65 -12.79
N ILE A 265 13.86 0.51 -13.11
CA ILE A 265 14.93 0.41 -12.11
C ILE A 265 15.46 1.79 -11.72
N GLN A 266 15.71 1.94 -10.42
CA GLN A 266 16.51 3.02 -9.84
C GLN A 266 17.44 2.47 -8.77
N THR A 267 18.58 3.12 -8.60
CA THR A 267 19.55 2.83 -7.54
C THR A 267 19.29 3.68 -6.30
N LEU A 268 19.25 3.05 -5.14
CA LEU A 268 19.27 3.71 -3.84
C LEU A 268 20.56 3.41 -3.09
N CYS A 269 21.16 4.46 -2.55
CA CYS A 269 22.34 4.37 -1.70
C CYS A 269 21.92 4.54 -0.23
N PHE A 270 22.29 3.58 0.60
CA PHE A 270 22.15 3.62 2.05
C PHE A 270 23.32 4.35 2.68
N VAL A 271 23.05 5.55 3.17
CA VAL A 271 24.08 6.45 3.71
C VAL A 271 23.70 6.87 5.13
N GLY A 272 24.70 6.90 6.01
CA GLY A 272 24.53 7.30 7.40
C GLY A 272 24.00 8.73 7.57
N PRO A 273 23.54 9.11 8.77
CA PRO A 273 23.15 10.49 9.05
C PRO A 273 24.31 11.45 8.76
N PHE A 274 24.10 12.32 7.77
CA PHE A 274 25.00 13.44 7.46
C PHE A 274 24.90 14.47 8.58
N ASP A 275 25.71 14.33 9.62
CA ASP A 275 25.89 15.40 10.58
C ASP A 275 26.82 16.44 9.94
N GLU A 276 26.25 17.45 9.28
CA GLU A 276 27.00 18.54 8.64
C GLU A 276 28.01 19.19 9.60
N LYS A 277 27.79 19.09 10.92
CA LYS A 277 28.69 19.59 11.96
C LYS A 277 29.82 18.63 12.33
N LYS A 278 29.69 17.32 12.10
CA LYS A 278 30.78 16.33 12.30
C LYS A 278 31.51 15.98 11.00
N GLY A 279 30.88 16.21 9.85
CA GLY A 279 31.42 15.94 8.52
C GLY A 279 32.59 16.82 8.10
N GLU A 280 32.87 17.93 8.80
CA GLU A 280 34.04 18.78 8.51
C GLU A 280 35.38 18.02 8.50
N LYS A 281 35.48 16.86 9.17
CA LYS A 281 36.74 16.10 9.25
C LYS A 281 37.01 15.10 8.11
N THR A 282 36.05 14.83 7.22
CA THR A 282 36.21 13.87 6.10
C THR A 282 35.90 14.46 4.73
N LYS A 283 35.77 15.79 4.64
CA LYS A 283 35.64 16.49 3.36
C LYS A 283 36.90 16.28 2.53
N LYS A 284 36.73 15.68 1.36
CA LYS A 284 37.77 15.63 0.31
C LYS A 284 37.24 16.37 -0.91
N THR A 285 38.08 17.21 -1.50
CA THR A 285 37.80 17.91 -2.75
C THR A 285 38.64 17.28 -3.84
N ASP A 286 38.01 16.83 -4.92
CA ASP A 286 38.67 16.36 -6.14
C ASP A 286 37.88 16.82 -7.38
N GLU A 287 38.09 16.16 -8.52
CA GLU A 287 37.39 16.41 -9.78
C GLU A 287 35.85 16.30 -9.72
N TRP A 288 35.31 15.56 -8.74
CA TRP A 288 33.87 15.38 -8.52
C TRP A 288 33.29 16.39 -7.51
N GLY A 289 34.14 17.18 -6.84
CA GLY A 289 33.77 18.22 -5.87
C GLY A 289 33.93 17.80 -4.40
N GLU A 290 33.35 18.58 -3.48
CA GLU A 290 33.35 18.25 -2.05
C GLU A 290 32.49 17.01 -1.76
N GLY A 291 33.12 15.95 -1.25
CA GLY A 291 32.46 14.69 -0.89
C GLY A 291 32.92 14.12 0.45
N TYR A 292 32.28 13.02 0.88
CA TYR A 292 32.54 12.34 2.15
C TYR A 292 32.74 10.83 1.92
N ASP A 293 33.64 10.21 2.66
CA ASP A 293 33.77 8.74 2.68
C ASP A 293 32.54 8.12 3.38
N TRP A 294 32.02 7.02 2.82
CA TRP A 294 30.90 6.26 3.39
C TRP A 294 31.28 5.69 4.75
N THR A 295 30.30 5.65 5.66
CA THR A 295 30.48 5.06 6.99
C THR A 295 29.29 4.17 7.32
N PHE A 296 29.58 2.98 7.86
CA PHE A 296 28.56 2.08 8.33
C PHE A 296 27.80 2.70 9.51
N TYR A 297 26.48 2.60 9.49
CA TYR A 297 25.63 3.03 10.58
C TYR A 297 24.73 1.88 11.01
N HIS A 298 24.68 1.60 12.31
CA HIS A 298 23.85 0.53 12.84
C HIS A 298 22.38 0.75 12.44
N ASN A 299 21.74 -0.31 11.96
CA ASN A 299 20.38 -0.31 11.44
C ASN A 299 20.13 0.50 10.16
N MET A 300 21.16 0.83 9.37
CA MET A 300 20.96 1.61 8.14
C MET A 300 20.08 0.90 7.09
N TYR A 301 20.16 -0.43 7.01
CA TYR A 301 19.38 -1.24 6.07
C TYR A 301 17.96 -1.57 6.56
N PHE A 302 17.72 -1.50 7.87
CA PHE A 302 16.42 -1.87 8.46
C PHE A 302 15.33 -0.81 8.20
N THR A 303 15.70 0.36 7.70
CA THR A 303 14.71 1.41 7.38
C THR A 303 15.04 2.11 6.07
N ASN A 304 14.04 2.21 5.19
CA ASN A 304 14.12 3.01 3.95
C ASN A 304 14.28 4.53 4.22
N LYS A 305 14.35 4.93 5.50
CA LYS A 305 14.64 6.32 5.92
C LYS A 305 16.07 6.75 5.59
N LYS A 306 16.96 5.81 5.32
CA LYS A 306 18.38 6.04 5.02
C LYS A 306 18.79 5.71 3.58
N GLY A 307 17.87 5.15 2.79
CA GLY A 307 18.03 5.00 1.36
C GLY A 307 17.70 6.32 0.64
N TYR A 308 18.59 6.74 -0.25
CA TYR A 308 18.39 7.92 -1.09
C TYR A 308 18.68 7.55 -2.54
N PRO A 309 17.89 8.06 -3.52
CA PRO A 309 18.22 7.90 -4.93
C PRO A 309 19.66 8.36 -5.18
N CYS A 310 20.41 7.61 -5.97
CA CYS A 310 21.79 7.94 -6.27
C CYS A 310 22.21 7.48 -7.66
N ASP A 311 23.18 8.19 -8.23
CA ASP A 311 23.86 7.77 -9.45
C ASP A 311 25.29 7.33 -9.11
N ILE A 312 25.73 6.21 -9.67
CA ILE A 312 27.11 5.75 -9.54
C ILE A 312 27.97 6.46 -10.57
N VAL A 313 28.92 7.27 -10.14
CA VAL A 313 29.77 8.04 -11.06
C VAL A 313 31.07 7.35 -11.41
N ALA A 314 31.60 6.54 -10.49
CA ALA A 314 32.85 5.82 -10.68
C ALA A 314 32.93 4.61 -9.76
N ARG A 315 33.82 3.68 -10.12
CA ARG A 315 34.26 2.56 -9.27
C ARG A 315 35.72 2.81 -8.88
N ASP A 316 35.99 2.88 -7.57
CA ASP A 316 37.34 2.93 -7.04
C ASP A 316 37.94 1.51 -7.19
N GLY A 317 38.81 1.35 -8.19
CA GLY A 317 39.53 0.11 -8.50
C GLY A 317 40.88 -0.03 -7.77
N GLU A 318 41.06 0.61 -6.63
CA GLU A 318 42.27 0.37 -5.82
C GLU A 318 42.05 -0.85 -4.93
N ASP A 319 42.88 -1.87 -5.13
CA ASP A 319 43.19 -2.90 -4.14
C ASP A 319 43.45 -2.22 -2.79
N LEU A 320 42.44 -2.14 -1.94
CA LEU A 320 42.59 -1.76 -0.54
C LEU A 320 43.25 -2.93 0.19
N ALA A 321 44.51 -3.17 -0.12
CA ALA A 321 45.42 -4.07 0.56
C ALA A 321 45.57 -3.62 2.03
N GLY A 322 44.61 -3.99 2.87
CA GLY A 322 44.59 -3.61 4.28
C GLY A 322 43.23 -3.71 4.97
N TYR A 323 42.12 -3.73 4.23
CA TYR A 323 40.83 -4.12 4.76
C TYR A 323 40.49 -5.49 4.18
N GLN A 324 40.31 -6.51 5.03
CA GLN A 324 39.74 -7.79 4.60
C GLN A 324 38.32 -7.50 4.05
N SER A 325 38.21 -7.28 2.74
CA SER A 325 36.93 -7.06 2.09
C SER A 325 36.18 -8.40 2.07
N VAL A 326 35.06 -8.43 2.79
CA VAL A 326 34.10 -9.54 2.80
C VAL A 326 33.14 -9.44 1.59
N GLU A 327 33.31 -8.44 0.72
CA GLU A 327 32.46 -8.22 -0.46
C GLU A 327 33.00 -9.05 -1.66
N PRO A 328 32.13 -9.71 -2.45
CA PRO A 328 32.54 -10.59 -3.55
C PRO A 328 33.37 -9.92 -4.66
N ASP A 329 33.26 -8.60 -4.84
CA ASP A 329 33.90 -7.85 -5.93
C ASP A 329 35.01 -6.89 -5.47
N GLY A 330 35.25 -6.77 -4.15
CA GLY A 330 36.21 -5.81 -3.55
C GLY A 330 35.96 -4.34 -3.90
N SER A 331 34.89 -4.03 -4.64
CA SER A 331 34.74 -2.76 -5.34
C SER A 331 34.07 -1.74 -4.44
N HIS A 332 34.65 -0.55 -4.45
CA HIS A 332 34.10 0.62 -3.78
C HIS A 332 33.55 1.58 -4.83
N TYR A 333 32.45 2.25 -4.51
CA TYR A 333 31.75 3.09 -5.46
C TYR A 333 31.80 4.55 -5.02
N ILE A 334 31.86 5.45 -6.00
CA ILE A 334 31.60 6.87 -5.80
C ILE A 334 30.18 7.15 -6.30
N ALA A 335 29.33 7.69 -5.42
CA ALA A 335 27.91 7.92 -5.70
C ALA A 335 27.54 9.40 -5.54
N LYS A 336 26.75 9.92 -6.48
CA LYS A 336 26.00 11.18 -6.37
C LYS A 336 24.66 10.88 -5.71
N VAL A 337 24.48 11.29 -4.46
CA VAL A 337 23.28 10.99 -3.66
C VAL A 337 22.32 12.18 -3.62
N TYR A 338 21.06 11.96 -4.00
CA TYR A 338 20.02 12.98 -4.12
C TYR A 338 19.13 13.05 -2.86
N LYS A 339 19.27 14.11 -2.07
CA LYS A 339 18.48 14.31 -0.84
C LYS A 339 17.05 14.76 -1.16
N ARG A 340 16.08 14.17 -0.47
CA ARG A 340 14.64 14.35 -0.74
C ARG A 340 14.09 15.78 -0.74
N LYS A 341 14.61 16.74 0.06
CA LYS A 341 13.90 18.04 0.26
C LYS A 341 14.69 19.32 0.57
N LYS A 342 16.03 19.36 0.57
CA LYS A 342 16.74 20.61 1.01
C LYS A 342 18.00 21.04 0.25
N SER A 343 18.68 20.14 -0.48
CA SER A 343 19.84 20.54 -1.29
C SER A 343 19.49 20.43 -2.77
N LYS A 344 19.68 21.51 -3.53
CA LYS A 344 19.65 21.45 -5.00
C LYS A 344 20.84 20.69 -5.58
N LYS A 345 21.90 20.49 -4.77
CA LYS A 345 23.11 19.79 -5.18
C LYS A 345 23.10 18.36 -4.63
N PRO A 346 23.45 17.35 -5.46
CA PRO A 346 23.71 16.01 -4.97
C PRO A 346 24.93 16.02 -4.05
N LEU A 347 24.98 15.03 -3.16
CA LEU A 347 26.13 14.81 -2.29
C LEU A 347 27.04 13.75 -2.91
N ILE A 348 28.33 14.02 -2.99
CA ILE A 348 29.31 13.00 -3.38
C ILE A 348 29.65 12.14 -2.16
N VAL A 349 29.41 10.84 -2.27
CA VAL A 349 29.78 9.85 -1.26
C VAL A 349 30.75 8.86 -1.88
N ARG A 350 31.90 8.66 -1.24
CA ARG A 350 33.00 7.80 -1.70
C ARG A 350 33.03 6.51 -0.91
N LYS A 351 33.76 5.52 -1.41
CA LYS A 351 33.93 4.24 -0.70
C LYS A 351 32.59 3.61 -0.30
N VAL A 352 31.55 3.82 -1.10
CA VAL A 352 30.25 3.19 -0.88
C VAL A 352 30.43 1.71 -1.21
N PRO A 353 30.23 0.77 -0.28
CA PRO A 353 30.33 -0.65 -0.59
C PRO A 353 29.14 -1.12 -1.42
N ARG A 354 29.28 -2.22 -2.19
CA ARG A 354 28.20 -2.77 -3.02
C ARG A 354 26.94 -3.05 -2.21
N ARG A 355 27.05 -3.61 -0.99
CA ARG A 355 25.91 -3.83 -0.08
C ARG A 355 25.19 -2.56 0.38
N ALA A 356 25.75 -1.38 0.16
CA ALA A 356 25.10 -0.10 0.46
C ALA A 356 24.36 0.49 -0.75
N ILE A 357 24.34 -0.21 -1.87
CA ILE A 357 23.64 0.17 -3.09
C ILE A 357 22.64 -0.94 -3.39
N GLU A 358 21.37 -0.57 -3.56
CA GLU A 358 20.31 -1.52 -3.88
C GLU A 358 19.49 -0.98 -5.05
N PHE A 359 18.96 -1.89 -5.86
CA PHE A 359 18.00 -1.61 -6.92
C PHE A 359 16.58 -1.62 -6.35
N TYR A 360 15.77 -0.67 -6.78
CA TYR A 360 14.36 -0.57 -6.44
C TYR A 360 13.55 -0.20 -7.67
N ASP A 361 12.25 -0.49 -7.61
CA ASP A 361 11.32 0.07 -8.56
C ASP A 361 11.25 1.58 -8.41
N ARG A 362 11.21 2.26 -9.55
CA ARG A 362 10.77 3.64 -9.64
C ARG A 362 9.31 3.72 -9.21
N LYS A 363 8.94 4.92 -8.79
CA LYS A 363 7.61 5.18 -8.28
C LYS A 363 6.57 4.85 -9.37
N TYR A 364 5.62 3.98 -9.03
CA TYR A 364 4.56 3.52 -9.93
C TYR A 364 5.04 2.69 -11.13
N GLN A 365 6.19 2.03 -11.03
CA GLN A 365 6.74 1.18 -12.09
C GLN A 365 7.04 -0.26 -11.62
N SER A 366 6.53 -0.67 -10.45
CA SER A 366 6.57 -2.09 -10.07
C SER A 366 5.63 -2.92 -10.96
N ASP A 367 5.78 -4.24 -10.94
CA ASP A 367 4.89 -5.21 -11.60
C ASP A 367 3.39 -4.96 -11.32
N LEU A 368 3.04 -4.56 -10.10
CA LEU A 368 1.68 -4.19 -9.72
C LEU A 368 1.09 -3.04 -10.55
N PHE A 369 1.91 -2.22 -11.20
CA PHE A 369 1.47 -1.11 -12.05
C PHE A 369 1.44 -1.44 -13.54
N LEU A 370 1.83 -2.67 -13.93
CA LEU A 370 1.71 -3.10 -15.32
C LEU A 370 0.26 -3.04 -15.78
N ARG A 371 0.05 -2.57 -17.01
CA ARG A 371 -1.27 -2.54 -17.67
C ARG A 371 -1.86 -3.94 -17.82
N THR A 372 -0.99 -4.92 -18.02
CA THR A 372 -1.31 -6.34 -18.12
C THR A 372 -1.31 -7.06 -16.78
N ALA A 373 -1.19 -6.37 -15.65
CA ALA A 373 -1.34 -7.02 -14.35
C ALA A 373 -2.79 -7.40 -14.10
N PHE A 374 -3.03 -8.54 -13.47
CA PHE A 374 -4.38 -9.03 -13.19
C PHE A 374 -5.22 -8.03 -12.38
N ARG A 375 -6.45 -7.82 -12.82
CA ARG A 375 -7.44 -6.93 -12.18
C ARG A 375 -8.80 -7.61 -12.14
N HIS A 376 -9.26 -7.96 -10.95
CA HIS A 376 -10.60 -8.53 -10.76
C HIS A 376 -11.07 -8.30 -9.34
N GLU A 377 -12.33 -7.93 -9.15
CA GLU A 377 -12.93 -7.88 -7.82
C GLU A 377 -13.10 -9.27 -7.22
N ILE A 378 -13.15 -9.35 -5.90
CA ILE A 378 -13.55 -10.55 -5.18
C ILE A 378 -15.07 -10.71 -5.32
N GLY A 379 -15.54 -11.91 -5.65
CA GLY A 379 -16.96 -12.20 -5.81
C GLY A 379 -17.73 -12.06 -4.50
N LEU A 380 -18.72 -11.17 -4.49
CA LEU A 380 -19.75 -11.11 -3.45
C LEU A 380 -20.80 -12.18 -3.76
N PRO A 381 -21.04 -13.16 -2.87
CA PRO A 381 -22.00 -14.22 -3.15
C PRO A 381 -23.40 -13.69 -3.50
N THR A 382 -24.07 -14.27 -4.50
CA THR A 382 -25.40 -13.83 -4.97
C THR A 382 -26.44 -13.76 -3.86
N LYS A 383 -26.37 -14.68 -2.89
CA LYS A 383 -27.24 -14.70 -1.70
C LYS A 383 -27.07 -13.48 -0.77
N MET A 384 -25.92 -12.82 -0.84
CA MET A 384 -25.60 -11.62 -0.08
C MET A 384 -25.93 -10.33 -0.85
N LEU A 385 -26.08 -10.39 -2.17
CA LEU A 385 -26.40 -9.22 -3.00
C LEU A 385 -27.83 -8.72 -2.71
N PRO A 386 -28.00 -7.51 -2.15
CA PRO A 386 -29.32 -6.94 -1.94
C PRO A 386 -30.06 -6.71 -3.26
N LYS A 387 -31.38 -6.96 -3.27
CA LYS A 387 -32.21 -6.76 -4.46
C LYS A 387 -32.15 -5.31 -4.98
N ALA A 388 -32.04 -4.34 -4.09
CA ALA A 388 -31.97 -2.92 -4.44
C ALA A 388 -30.69 -2.55 -5.20
N TRP A 389 -29.66 -3.41 -5.18
CA TRP A 389 -28.35 -3.16 -5.79
C TRP A 389 -28.17 -3.85 -7.14
N ARG A 390 -29.20 -4.56 -7.62
CA ARG A 390 -29.21 -5.18 -8.95
C ARG A 390 -29.57 -4.14 -10.00
N ASP A 391 -28.63 -3.26 -10.30
CA ASP A 391 -28.78 -2.10 -11.18
C ASP A 391 -28.04 -2.22 -12.51
N VAL A 392 -27.23 -3.28 -12.66
CA VAL A 392 -26.56 -3.60 -13.92
C VAL A 392 -27.34 -4.73 -14.58
N ASN A 393 -27.86 -4.45 -15.77
CA ASN A 393 -28.41 -5.50 -16.63
C ASN A 393 -27.23 -6.29 -17.21
N VAL A 394 -27.11 -7.55 -16.80
CA VAL A 394 -26.14 -8.52 -17.35
C VAL A 394 -26.70 -9.12 -18.63
#